data_AF-A0A1Y1LN80-F1
#
_entry.id   AF-A0A1Y1LN80-F1
#
_cell.length_a   1.000
_cell.length_b   1.000
_cell.length_c   1.000
_cell.angle_alpha   90.00
_cell.angle_beta   90.00
_cell.angle_gamma   90.00
#
_symmetry.space_group_name_H-M   'P 1'
#
loop_
_entity.id
_entity.type
_entity.pdbx_description
1 polymer ?
#
loop_
_entity_poly.entity_id
_entity_poly.type
_entity_poly.pdbx_seq_one_letter_code
_entity_poly.pdbx_strand_id
1 'polypeptide(L)'
;PTSGGPVAMQYRNVDASKCKSLIHTKDNKLPLSAANSMNFLAGCLAQPDSWVANNYMTLNIVDSICTLGVDEQCKLHWPEANQPSCPHVLGGQVSLKDAP
;
A
#
# COMPACT_ATOMS: atom_id res chain seq x y z
N PRO A 1 10.46 -3.60 36.84
CA PRO A 1 10.36 -4.33 35.55
C PRO A 1 8.90 -4.70 35.25
N THR A 2 8.32 -4.15 34.20
CA THR A 2 7.04 -4.65 33.69
C THR A 2 7.32 -5.96 32.94
N SER A 3 6.71 -7.05 33.42
CA SER A 3 6.72 -8.34 32.72
C SER A 3 5.94 -8.16 31.42
N GLY A 4 6.63 -8.18 30.28
CA GLY A 4 6.02 -7.99 28.97
C GLY A 4 5.04 -9.11 28.65
N GLY A 5 3.75 -8.77 28.62
CA GLY A 5 2.65 -9.62 28.17
C GLY A 5 1.66 -8.81 27.34
N PRO A 6 0.79 -9.45 26.54
CA PRO A 6 -0.21 -8.74 25.75
C PRO A 6 -1.07 -7.83 26.65
N VAL A 7 -1.09 -6.53 26.34
CA VAL A 7 -1.96 -5.56 27.02
C VAL A 7 -3.32 -5.64 26.34
N ALA A 8 -4.35 -6.06 27.09
CA ALA A 8 -5.71 -6.05 26.58
C ALA A 8 -6.15 -4.60 26.29
N MET A 9 -6.35 -4.28 25.02
CA MET A 9 -6.81 -2.95 24.58
C MET A 9 -8.25 -3.03 24.08
N GLN A 10 -9.02 -1.98 24.34
CA GLN A 10 -10.30 -1.76 23.68
C GLN A 10 -10.05 -1.13 22.32
N TYR A 11 -10.74 -1.61 21.29
CA TYR A 11 -10.68 -1.06 19.94
C TYR A 11 -12.08 -0.70 19.44
N ARG A 12 -12.13 0.17 18.44
CA ARG A 12 -13.34 0.49 17.69
C ARG A 12 -12.97 0.72 16.24
N ASN A 13 -13.91 0.45 15.33
CA ASN A 13 -13.74 0.83 13.94
C ASN A 13 -13.90 2.35 13.80
N VAL A 14 -13.00 2.95 13.03
CA VAL A 14 -13.05 4.37 12.66
C VAL A 14 -12.93 4.50 11.16
N ASP A 15 -13.33 5.65 10.63
CA ASP A 15 -13.13 5.97 9.22
C ASP A 15 -11.63 5.96 8.86
N ALA A 16 -11.29 5.46 7.68
CA ALA A 16 -9.91 5.33 7.21
C ALA A 16 -9.18 6.68 7.12
N SER A 17 -9.89 7.80 6.97
CA SER A 17 -9.29 9.15 7.03
C SER A 17 -8.62 9.45 8.37
N LYS A 18 -8.99 8.76 9.46
CA LYS A 18 -8.32 8.87 10.76
C LYS A 18 -6.91 8.28 10.76
N CYS A 19 -6.59 7.43 9.79
CA CYS A 19 -5.24 6.87 9.62
C CYS A 19 -4.30 7.83 8.88
N LYS A 20 -4.79 8.97 8.35
CA LYS A 20 -4.00 9.87 7.50
C LYS A 20 -2.66 10.27 8.14
N SER A 21 -2.65 10.60 9.43
CA SER A 21 -1.43 10.99 10.14
C SER A 21 -0.45 9.83 10.42
N LEU A 22 -0.85 8.59 10.13
CA LEU A 22 -0.03 7.38 10.27
C LEU A 22 0.56 6.94 8.92
N ILE A 23 0.16 7.57 7.81
CA ILE A 23 0.60 7.21 6.46
C ILE A 23 1.61 8.26 6.00
N HIS A 24 2.90 7.89 6.03
CA HIS A 24 4.00 8.81 5.78
C HIS A 24 4.39 8.97 4.30
N THR A 25 3.56 8.48 3.37
CA THR A 25 3.77 8.69 1.94
C THR A 25 3.47 10.13 1.55
N LYS A 26 3.92 10.54 0.35
CA LYS A 26 3.50 11.81 -0.24
C LYS A 26 1.97 11.85 -0.33
N ASP A 27 1.40 12.95 0.15
CA ASP A 27 -0.05 13.19 0.27
C ASP A 27 -0.80 12.24 1.23
N ASN A 28 -0.10 11.40 2.00
CA ASN A 28 -0.67 10.40 2.94
C ASN A 28 -1.57 9.36 2.23
N LYS A 29 -1.23 8.99 1.00
CA LYS A 29 -1.92 7.96 0.23
C LYS A 29 -1.50 6.56 0.67
N LEU A 30 -2.44 5.63 0.77
CA LEU A 30 -2.17 4.24 1.12
C LEU A 30 -1.23 3.61 0.08
N PRO A 31 0.02 3.22 0.47
CA PRO A 31 0.91 2.53 -0.44
C PRO A 31 0.46 1.09 -0.62
N LEU A 32 0.35 0.66 -1.88
CA LEU A 32 0.00 -0.70 -2.26
C LEU A 32 1.11 -1.28 -3.13
N SER A 33 1.39 -2.57 -2.95
CA SER A 33 2.33 -3.27 -3.82
C SER A 33 1.74 -3.36 -5.23
N ALA A 34 2.40 -2.77 -6.21
CA ALA A 34 1.96 -2.78 -7.60
C ALA A 34 1.83 -4.22 -8.13
N ALA A 35 2.73 -5.11 -7.71
CA ALA A 35 2.76 -6.50 -8.15
C ALA A 35 1.68 -7.36 -7.45
N ASN A 36 1.34 -7.05 -6.18
CA ASN A 36 0.59 -7.99 -5.33
C ASN A 36 -0.78 -7.48 -4.84
N SER A 37 -1.12 -6.21 -5.01
CA SER A 37 -2.35 -5.62 -4.43
C SER A 37 -3.52 -5.46 -5.41
N MET A 38 -3.40 -5.91 -6.66
CA MET A 38 -4.39 -5.57 -7.70
C MET A 38 -5.80 -6.09 -7.43
N ASN A 39 -5.99 -7.29 -6.87
CA ASN A 39 -7.33 -7.80 -6.56
C ASN A 39 -8.05 -6.95 -5.50
N PHE A 40 -7.32 -6.56 -4.45
CA PHE A 40 -7.84 -5.67 -3.41
C PHE A 40 -8.19 -4.29 -3.99
N LEU A 41 -7.25 -3.70 -4.74
CA LEU A 41 -7.43 -2.38 -5.33
C LEU A 41 -8.57 -2.36 -6.34
N ALA A 42 -8.68 -3.35 -7.23
CA ALA A 42 -9.79 -3.48 -8.17
C ALA A 42 -11.14 -3.58 -7.46
N GLY A 43 -11.23 -4.37 -6.38
CA GLY A 43 -12.43 -4.45 -5.55
C GLY A 43 -12.81 -3.12 -4.92
N CYS A 44 -11.82 -2.34 -4.46
CA CYS A 44 -12.04 -0.99 -3.95
C CYS A 44 -12.45 -0.01 -5.06
N LEU A 45 -11.82 -0.06 -6.23
CA LEU A 45 -12.12 0.82 -7.37
C LEU A 45 -13.51 0.57 -7.97
N ALA A 46 -14.06 -0.64 -7.80
CA ALA A 46 -15.43 -0.97 -8.19
C ALA A 46 -16.50 -0.41 -7.22
N GLN A 47 -16.10 0.10 -6.05
CA GLN A 47 -17.01 0.67 -5.06
C GLN A 47 -17.01 2.20 -5.12
N PRO A 48 -18.16 2.86 -5.30
CA PRO A 48 -18.23 4.32 -5.49
C PRO A 48 -17.83 5.13 -4.25
N ASP A 49 -17.95 4.55 -3.05
CA ASP A 49 -17.69 5.19 -1.76
C ASP A 49 -16.40 4.71 -1.08
N SER A 50 -15.57 3.93 -1.78
CA SER A 50 -14.31 3.45 -1.23
C SER A 50 -13.32 4.59 -0.98
N TRP A 51 -12.87 4.72 0.28
CA TRP A 51 -11.79 5.62 0.63
C TRP A 51 -10.50 5.28 -0.12
N VAL A 52 -10.20 3.98 -0.28
CA VAL A 52 -8.99 3.49 -0.97
C VAL A 52 -8.99 3.91 -2.43
N ALA A 53 -10.13 3.82 -3.13
CA ALA A 53 -10.25 4.22 -4.53
C ALA A 53 -9.79 5.68 -4.78
N ASN A 54 -9.91 6.54 -3.76
CA ASN A 54 -9.55 7.95 -3.82
C ASN A 54 -8.19 8.27 -3.16
N ASN A 55 -7.61 7.34 -2.39
CA ASN A 55 -6.46 7.60 -1.52
C ASN A 55 -5.39 6.50 -1.60
N TYR A 56 -5.09 5.99 -2.80
CA TYR A 56 -4.06 4.97 -3.01
C TYR A 56 -2.89 5.49 -3.85
N MET A 57 -1.76 4.80 -3.72
CA MET A 57 -0.66 4.82 -4.68
C MET A 57 -0.09 3.40 -4.83
N THR A 58 0.45 3.09 -6.00
CA THR A 58 1.10 1.79 -6.26
C THR A 58 2.60 1.97 -6.32
N LEU A 59 3.35 1.14 -5.58
CA LEU A 59 4.81 1.13 -5.54
C LEU A 59 5.35 -0.17 -6.11
N ASN A 60 6.50 -0.14 -6.81
CA ASN A 60 7.16 -1.34 -7.33
C ASN A 60 7.92 -2.12 -6.23
N ILE A 61 7.32 -2.26 -5.04
CA ILE A 61 7.82 -3.02 -3.91
C ILE A 61 7.01 -4.32 -3.84
N VAL A 62 7.68 -5.46 -3.70
CA VAL A 62 7.07 -6.79 -3.87
C VAL A 62 6.65 -7.42 -2.55
N ASP A 63 7.33 -7.12 -1.45
CA ASP A 63 7.02 -7.71 -0.14
C ASP A 63 6.46 -6.68 0.86
N SER A 64 5.79 -7.17 1.90
CA SER A 64 5.18 -6.33 2.94
C SER A 64 6.17 -5.85 4.00
N ILE A 65 7.42 -6.30 3.93
CA ILE A 65 8.51 -5.91 4.83
C ILE A 65 9.48 -4.92 4.17
N CYS A 66 9.18 -4.49 2.94
CA CYS A 66 9.94 -3.53 2.15
C CYS A 66 11.41 -3.91 1.92
N THR A 67 11.69 -5.17 1.61
CA THR A 67 13.06 -5.66 1.35
C THR A 67 13.34 -5.94 -0.13
N LEU A 68 12.31 -6.18 -0.94
CA LEU A 68 12.44 -6.53 -2.35
C LEU A 68 11.62 -5.60 -3.25
N GLY A 69 12.24 -5.12 -4.32
CA GLY A 69 11.61 -4.29 -5.33
C GLY A 69 12.49 -3.15 -5.83
N VAL A 70 11.84 -2.15 -6.39
CA VAL A 70 12.40 -0.86 -6.79
C VAL A 70 11.57 0.23 -6.12
N ASP A 71 12.22 1.18 -5.44
CA ASP A 71 11.54 2.31 -4.82
C ASP A 71 11.09 3.33 -5.89
N GLU A 72 9.96 3.01 -6.52
CA GLU A 72 9.37 3.83 -7.57
C GLU A 72 7.84 3.73 -7.55
N GLN A 73 7.21 4.83 -7.96
CA GLN A 73 5.77 4.86 -8.14
C GLN A 73 5.38 4.30 -9.50
N CYS A 74 4.42 3.39 -9.49
CA CYS A 74 3.77 2.88 -10.68
C CYS A 74 2.45 3.61 -10.94
N LYS A 75 1.99 3.60 -12.19
CA LYS A 75 0.72 4.19 -12.61
C LYS A 75 -0.25 3.10 -13.03
N LEU A 76 -1.42 3.08 -12.42
CA LEU A 76 -2.53 2.22 -12.83
C LEU A 76 -3.45 2.99 -13.79
N HIS A 77 -3.76 2.36 -14.92
CA HIS A 77 -4.78 2.82 -15.87
C HIS A 77 -6.01 1.91 -15.71
N TRP A 78 -6.93 2.32 -14.83
CA TRP A 78 -8.13 1.53 -14.53
C TRP A 78 -9.36 2.15 -15.20
N PRO A 79 -10.24 1.36 -15.83
CA PRO A 79 -10.26 -0.11 -15.89
C PRO A 79 -9.51 -0.74 -17.08
N GLU A 80 -8.71 0.02 -17.83
CA GLU A 80 -8.12 -0.43 -19.10
C GLU A 80 -6.96 -1.42 -18.94
N ALA A 81 -6.35 -1.51 -17.75
CA ALA A 81 -5.22 -2.36 -17.44
C ALA A 81 -5.42 -3.16 -16.15
N ASN A 82 -4.99 -4.43 -16.18
CA ASN A 82 -5.04 -5.34 -15.04
C ASN A 82 -3.79 -5.24 -14.12
N GLN A 83 -2.77 -4.49 -14.51
CA GLN A 83 -1.52 -4.30 -13.76
C GLN A 83 -1.04 -2.83 -13.88
N PRO A 84 -0.39 -2.28 -12.85
CA PRO A 84 0.24 -0.96 -12.93
C PRO A 84 1.47 -0.99 -13.84
N SER A 85 1.68 0.11 -14.56
CA SER A 85 2.90 0.36 -15.35
C SER A 85 3.95 1.04 -14.47
N CYS A 86 5.17 0.49 -14.43
CA CYS A 86 6.29 0.98 -13.62
C CYS A 86 7.47 1.38 -14.53
N PRO A 87 8.33 2.32 -14.11
CA PRO A 87 9.55 2.66 -14.87
C PRO A 87 10.51 1.47 -15.03
N HIS A 88 10.64 0.60 -14.03
CA HIS A 88 11.36 -0.67 -14.11
C HIS A 88 10.40 -1.86 -14.21
N VAL A 89 10.95 -3.06 -14.42
CA VAL A 89 10.16 -4.30 -14.50
C VAL A 89 9.31 -4.45 -13.23
N LEU A 90 8.01 -4.59 -13.41
CA LEU A 90 7.07 -4.86 -12.34
C LEU A 90 7.45 -6.16 -11.62
N GLY A 91 7.57 -6.12 -10.30
CA GLY A 91 7.83 -7.33 -9.51
C GLY A 91 9.29 -7.78 -9.50
N GLY A 92 10.24 -6.89 -9.83
CA GLY A 92 11.67 -7.22 -9.77
C GLY A 92 12.12 -7.64 -8.37
N GLN A 93 12.80 -8.79 -8.26
CA GLN A 93 13.35 -9.29 -6.99
C GLN A 93 14.74 -8.72 -6.71
N VAL A 94 14.83 -7.39 -6.66
CA VAL A 94 16.07 -6.69 -6.33
C VAL A 94 16.02 -6.30 -4.86
N SER A 95 17.14 -6.48 -4.14
CA SER A 95 17.22 -5.98 -2.76
C SER A 95 17.11 -4.46 -2.76
N LEU A 96 16.14 -3.94 -2.01
CA LEU A 96 16.08 -2.52 -1.69
C LEU A 96 17.31 -2.19 -0.83
N LYS A 97 18.02 -1.13 -1.23
CA LYS A 97 19.30 -0.74 -0.59
C LYS A 97 19.09 0.23 0.57
N ASP A 98 17.94 0.89 0.58
CA ASP A 98 17.53 1.79 1.64
C ASP A 98 16.58 1.04 2.57
N ALA A 99 16.90 1.03 3.86
CA ALA A 99 15.96 0.59 4.89
C ALA A 99 14.87 1.67 5.05
N PRO A 100 13.63 1.30 5.43
CA PRO A 100 12.63 2.28 5.87
C PRO A 100 13.11 3.11 7.06
#